data_AF-A0A817BUT6-F1
#
_entry.id   AF-A0A817BUT6-F1
#
_cell.length_a   1.000
_cell.length_b   1.000
_cell.length_c   1.000
_cell.angle_alpha   90.00
_cell.angle_beta   90.00
_cell.angle_gamma   90.00
#
_symmetry.space_group_name_H-M   'P 1'
#
loop_
_entity.id
_entity.type
_entity.pdbx_description
1 polymer ?
#
loop_
_entity_poly.entity_id
_entity_poly.type
_entity_poly.pdbx_seq_one_letter_code
_entity_poly.pdbx_strand_id
1 'polypeptide(L)'
;MPFRKKSSAKTSGEGDSSMFDLTLDQLKELMELRGKELLEKLNSSTYNGVKGILEKLKVDGNQGLDSSSQEDLEQRRAAYGRNEIPPKPMKSFFRLCWDALHDMLLIILLVCAVVSIGLSFYKPPHEADHVNEDERT
;
A
#
# COMPACT_ATOMS: atom_id res chain seq x y z
N MET A 1 16.16 0.50 18.72
CA MET A 1 14.77 0.30 18.26
C MET A 1 14.75 0.34 16.74
N PRO A 2 14.69 -0.80 16.03
CA PRO A 2 14.75 -0.78 14.57
C PRO A 2 13.36 -0.67 13.95
N PHE A 3 13.27 0.22 12.97
CA PHE A 3 12.10 0.59 12.19
C PHE A 3 11.51 -0.61 11.42
N ARG A 4 10.23 -0.87 11.65
CA ARG A 4 9.43 -1.88 10.95
C ARG A 4 9.17 -1.41 9.51
N LYS A 5 9.87 -2.01 8.52
CA LYS A 5 9.58 -1.85 7.09
C LYS A 5 8.10 -2.21 6.84
N LYS A 6 7.35 -1.31 6.22
CA LYS A 6 5.99 -1.60 5.76
C LYS A 6 6.07 -2.64 4.66
N SER A 7 5.32 -3.72 4.84
CA SER A 7 5.15 -4.81 3.89
C SER A 7 4.59 -4.26 2.58
N SER A 8 5.42 -4.23 1.53
CA SER A 8 4.90 -4.25 0.16
C SER A 8 4.19 -5.58 0.00
N ALA A 9 2.90 -5.53 -0.34
CA ALA A 9 2.15 -6.72 -0.71
C ALA A 9 2.87 -7.40 -1.88
N LYS A 10 3.60 -8.46 -1.56
CA LYS A 10 4.15 -9.41 -2.50
C LYS A 10 2.97 -10.21 -3.03
N THR A 11 2.35 -9.75 -4.11
CA THR A 11 1.50 -10.60 -4.94
C THR A 11 2.44 -11.55 -5.70
N SER A 12 2.95 -12.54 -4.98
CA SER A 12 3.46 -13.77 -5.59
C SER A 12 2.24 -14.45 -6.21
N GLY A 13 1.98 -14.15 -7.48
CA GLY A 13 1.28 -15.07 -8.36
C GLY A 13 2.22 -16.22 -8.65
N GLU A 14 2.41 -17.10 -7.68
CA GLU A 14 3.01 -18.41 -7.89
C GLU A 14 1.86 -19.31 -8.38
N GLY A 15 1.38 -18.98 -9.59
CA GLY A 15 0.50 -19.86 -10.33
C GLY A 15 1.32 -21.05 -10.80
N ASP A 16 0.77 -22.24 -10.66
CA ASP A 16 1.38 -23.46 -11.18
C ASP A 16 1.64 -23.28 -12.68
N SER A 17 2.90 -23.05 -13.04
CA SER A 17 3.37 -22.78 -14.40
C SER A 17 3.42 -24.05 -15.25
N SER A 18 2.96 -25.19 -14.71
CA SER A 18 3.02 -26.51 -15.35
C SER A 18 2.32 -26.57 -16.72
N MET A 19 1.38 -25.66 -16.99
CA MET A 19 0.61 -25.67 -18.24
C MET A 19 1.27 -24.88 -19.39
N PHE A 20 2.10 -23.88 -19.10
CA PHE A 20 2.68 -22.99 -20.11
C PHE A 20 4.20 -23.03 -20.04
N ASP A 21 4.85 -23.10 -21.21
CA ASP A 21 6.31 -23.15 -21.32
C ASP A 21 6.98 -21.76 -21.16
N LEU A 22 6.19 -20.76 -20.75
CA LEU A 22 6.61 -19.38 -20.54
C LEU A 22 6.12 -18.87 -19.20
N THR A 23 7.03 -18.27 -18.45
CA THR A 23 6.73 -17.68 -17.14
C THR A 23 6.47 -16.19 -17.26
N LEU A 24 5.70 -15.65 -16.32
CA LEU A 24 5.40 -14.23 -16.25
C LEU A 24 6.66 -13.35 -16.16
N ASP A 25 7.70 -13.81 -15.48
CA ASP A 25 8.96 -13.07 -15.36
C ASP A 25 9.75 -13.04 -16.67
N GLN A 26 9.71 -14.12 -17.47
CA GLN A 26 10.29 -14.12 -18.82
C GLN A 26 9.58 -13.13 -19.75
N LEU A 27 8.24 -13.04 -19.67
CA LEU A 27 7.49 -12.03 -20.44
C LEU A 27 7.84 -10.61 -20.00
N LYS A 28 8.03 -10.36 -18.70
CA LYS A 28 8.47 -9.05 -18.19
C LYS A 28 9.86 -8.68 -18.70
N GLU A 29 10.81 -9.60 -18.65
CA GLU A 29 12.17 -9.36 -19.17
C GLU A 29 12.13 -8.99 -20.65
N LEU A 30 11.31 -9.67 -21.46
CA LEU A 30 11.10 -9.32 -22.87
C LEU A 30 10.52 -7.91 -23.05
N MET A 31 9.65 -7.44 -22.14
CA MET A 31 9.10 -6.08 -22.20
C MET A 31 10.09 -4.98 -21.79
N GLU A 32 11.10 -5.32 -20.98
CA GLU A 32 12.14 -4.38 -20.54
C GLU A 32 13.16 -4.11 -21.66
N LEU A 33 13.44 -5.11 -22.50
CA LEU A 33 14.35 -4.99 -23.64
C LEU A 33 13.70 -4.24 -24.82
N ARG A 34 14.49 -3.48 -25.57
CA ARG A 34 14.00 -2.75 -26.77
C ARG A 34 14.96 -2.82 -27.95
N GLY A 35 14.41 -2.73 -29.16
CA GLY A 35 15.19 -2.63 -30.40
C GLY A 35 16.01 -3.88 -30.70
N LYS A 36 17.32 -3.73 -30.89
CA LYS A 36 18.22 -4.82 -31.30
C LYS A 36 18.39 -5.89 -30.22
N GLU A 37 18.49 -5.49 -28.95
CA GLU A 37 18.64 -6.41 -27.81
C GLU A 37 17.41 -7.32 -27.66
N LEU A 38 16.21 -6.76 -27.87
CA LEU A 38 14.98 -7.53 -27.89
C LEU A 38 14.99 -8.56 -29.02
N LEU A 39 15.40 -8.16 -30.24
CA LEU A 39 15.45 -9.06 -31.39
C LEU A 39 16.45 -10.20 -31.19
N GLU A 40 17.61 -9.93 -30.60
CA GLU A 40 18.60 -10.96 -30.28
C GLU A 40 18.06 -11.96 -29.24
N LYS A 41 17.42 -11.46 -28.16
CA LYS A 41 16.80 -12.31 -27.16
C LYS A 41 15.65 -13.12 -27.74
N LEU A 42 14.81 -12.51 -28.58
CA LEU A 42 13.64 -13.15 -29.20
C LEU A 42 14.03 -14.20 -30.25
N ASN A 43 15.08 -13.95 -31.04
CA ASN A 43 15.62 -14.91 -32.01
C ASN A 43 16.53 -15.96 -31.38
N SER A 44 16.79 -15.87 -30.07
CA SER A 44 17.50 -16.94 -29.37
C SER A 44 16.72 -18.26 -29.45
N SER A 45 17.43 -19.38 -29.35
CA SER A 45 16.86 -20.73 -29.37
C SER A 45 15.79 -20.97 -28.29
N THR A 46 15.71 -20.10 -27.28
CA THR A 46 14.73 -20.16 -26.19
C THR A 46 13.32 -19.84 -26.68
N TYR A 47 13.14 -18.80 -27.50
CA TYR A 47 11.83 -18.29 -27.90
C TYR A 47 11.48 -18.61 -29.35
N ASN A 48 12.49 -18.86 -30.20
CA ASN A 48 12.30 -19.17 -31.63
C ASN A 48 11.43 -18.14 -32.36
N GLY A 49 11.63 -16.86 -32.03
CA GLY A 49 10.88 -15.74 -32.58
C GLY A 49 9.45 -15.62 -32.06
N VAL A 50 8.65 -14.78 -32.72
CA VAL A 50 7.26 -14.50 -32.31
C VAL A 50 6.40 -15.75 -32.36
N LYS A 51 6.56 -16.60 -33.38
CA LYS A 51 5.75 -17.83 -33.54
C LYS A 51 5.97 -18.81 -32.38
N GLY A 52 7.21 -19.01 -31.95
CA GLY A 52 7.49 -19.89 -30.82
C GLY A 52 6.93 -19.36 -29.50
N ILE A 53 6.83 -18.04 -29.33
CA ILE A 53 6.14 -17.43 -28.18
C ILE A 53 4.64 -17.77 -28.22
N LEU A 54 3.99 -17.64 -29.38
CA LEU A 54 2.57 -18.00 -29.50
C LEU A 54 2.31 -19.49 -29.20
N GLU A 55 3.16 -20.38 -29.69
CA GLU A 55 3.07 -21.82 -29.42
C GLU A 55 3.22 -22.11 -27.92
N LYS A 56 4.22 -21.50 -27.27
CA LYS A 56 4.46 -21.66 -25.83
C LYS A 56 3.36 -21.06 -24.95
N LEU A 57 2.72 -19.98 -25.40
CA LEU A 57 1.54 -19.38 -24.76
C LEU A 57 0.24 -20.13 -25.10
N LYS A 58 0.28 -21.11 -26.02
CA LYS A 58 -0.89 -21.82 -26.55
C LYS A 58 -1.97 -20.85 -27.04
N VAL A 59 -1.57 -19.88 -27.86
CA VAL A 59 -2.46 -18.84 -28.44
C VAL A 59 -2.46 -18.99 -29.96
N ASP A 60 -3.64 -18.95 -30.57
CA ASP A 60 -3.73 -18.87 -32.02
C ASP A 60 -3.37 -17.46 -32.50
N GLY A 61 -2.46 -17.35 -33.48
CA GLY A 61 -1.98 -16.05 -33.94
C GLY A 61 -2.96 -15.24 -34.77
N ASN A 62 -4.05 -15.86 -35.23
CA ASN A 62 -5.04 -15.22 -36.09
C ASN A 62 -6.40 -15.08 -35.40
N GLN A 63 -6.77 -16.06 -34.57
CA GLN A 63 -8.04 -16.08 -33.83
C GLN A 63 -7.89 -15.64 -32.36
N GLY A 64 -6.68 -15.72 -31.80
CA GLY A 64 -6.42 -15.35 -30.41
C GLY A 64 -6.84 -16.43 -29.41
N LEU A 65 -7.39 -16.00 -28.27
CA LEU A 65 -7.91 -16.87 -27.22
C LEU A 65 -9.40 -17.13 -27.43
N ASP A 66 -9.82 -18.35 -27.14
CA ASP A 66 -11.23 -18.70 -27.11
C ASP A 66 -11.90 -18.11 -25.85
N SER A 67 -12.80 -17.15 -26.04
CA SER A 67 -13.54 -16.50 -24.96
C SER A 67 -14.67 -17.36 -24.40
N SER A 68 -15.01 -18.48 -25.05
CA SER A 68 -16.05 -19.41 -24.59
C SER A 68 -15.55 -20.43 -23.56
N SER A 69 -14.24 -20.68 -23.51
CA SER A 69 -13.63 -21.60 -22.55
C SER A 69 -13.27 -20.88 -21.25
N GLN A 70 -14.19 -20.89 -20.29
CA GLN A 70 -13.95 -20.28 -18.98
C GLN A 70 -12.80 -20.95 -18.21
N GLU A 71 -12.61 -22.27 -18.38
CA GLU A 71 -11.54 -23.02 -17.74
C GLU A 71 -10.14 -22.57 -18.20
N ASP A 72 -9.94 -22.34 -19.51
CA ASP A 72 -8.67 -21.83 -20.05
C ASP A 72 -8.38 -20.42 -19.52
N LEU A 73 -9.40 -19.55 -19.45
CA LEU A 73 -9.26 -18.20 -18.93
C LEU A 73 -8.92 -18.17 -17.43
N GLU A 74 -9.51 -19.05 -16.63
CA GLU A 74 -9.21 -19.18 -15.20
C GLU A 74 -7.79 -19.71 -14.97
N GLN A 75 -7.35 -20.71 -15.73
CA GLN A 75 -6.00 -21.25 -15.66
C GLN A 75 -4.94 -20.21 -16.05
N ARG A 76 -5.20 -19.42 -17.10
CA ARG A 76 -4.34 -18.28 -17.48
C ARG A 76 -4.28 -17.21 -16.41
N ARG A 77 -5.41 -16.89 -15.78
CA ARG A 77 -5.44 -15.93 -14.66
C ARG A 77 -4.68 -16.46 -13.44
N ALA A 78 -4.67 -17.77 -13.21
CA ALA A 78 -3.85 -18.37 -12.17
C ALA A 78 -2.35 -18.25 -12.49
N ALA A 79 -1.94 -18.57 -13.73
CA ALA A 79 -0.54 -18.53 -14.16
C ALA A 79 0.04 -17.12 -14.32
N TYR A 80 -0.72 -16.18 -14.87
CA TYR A 80 -0.24 -14.83 -15.23
C TYR A 80 -0.86 -13.69 -14.39
N GLY A 81 -1.85 -14.00 -13.54
CA GLY A 81 -2.58 -13.00 -12.77
C GLY A 81 -3.67 -12.27 -13.58
N ARG A 82 -4.42 -11.41 -12.88
CA ARG A 82 -5.45 -10.54 -13.48
C ARG A 82 -4.85 -9.20 -13.86
N ASN A 83 -5.22 -8.69 -15.04
CA ASN A 83 -4.87 -7.33 -15.49
C ASN A 83 -5.80 -6.29 -14.85
N GLU A 84 -5.77 -6.22 -13.52
CA GLU A 84 -6.59 -5.28 -12.75
C GLU A 84 -5.71 -4.49 -11.80
N ILE A 85 -5.86 -3.17 -11.83
CA ILE A 85 -5.17 -2.28 -10.89
C ILE A 85 -5.90 -2.42 -9.55
N PRO A 86 -5.25 -2.98 -8.50
CA PRO A 86 -5.92 -3.17 -7.23
C PRO A 86 -6.34 -1.79 -6.68
N PRO A 87 -7.62 -1.61 -6.31
CA PRO A 87 -8.06 -0.34 -5.75
C PRO A 87 -7.33 -0.10 -4.44
N LYS A 88 -6.80 1.12 -4.28
CA LYS A 88 -6.12 1.51 -3.05
C LYS A 88 -7.12 1.37 -1.88
N PRO A 89 -6.83 0.57 -0.84
CA PRO A 89 -7.73 0.48 0.30
C PRO A 89 -7.88 1.87 0.93
N MET A 90 -9.12 2.30 1.12
CA MET A 90 -9.42 3.57 1.78
C MET A 90 -8.87 3.54 3.22
N LYS A 91 -8.29 4.66 3.65
CA LYS A 91 -7.89 4.81 5.06
C LYS A 91 -9.15 4.70 5.93
N SER A 92 -9.09 3.95 7.04
CA SER A 92 -10.20 3.86 8.00
C SER A 92 -10.54 5.25 8.56
N PHE A 93 -11.82 5.54 8.77
CA PHE A 93 -12.32 6.79 9.36
C PHE A 93 -11.62 7.12 10.68
N PHE A 94 -11.41 6.13 11.55
CA PHE A 94 -10.69 6.31 12.81
C PHE A 94 -9.25 6.77 12.62
N ARG A 95 -8.60 6.32 11.54
CA ARG A 95 -7.25 6.80 11.23
C ARG A 95 -7.27 8.25 10.76
N LEU A 96 -8.29 8.64 10.01
CA LEU A 96 -8.48 10.02 9.58
C LEU A 96 -8.77 10.94 10.77
N CYS A 97 -9.63 10.52 11.70
CA CYS A 97 -9.89 11.24 12.95
C CYS A 97 -8.65 11.32 13.83
N TRP A 98 -7.87 10.24 13.95
CA TRP A 98 -6.61 10.22 14.70
C TRP A 98 -5.55 11.14 14.09
N ASP A 99 -5.42 11.13 12.76
CA ASP A 99 -4.52 12.01 12.01
C ASP A 99 -4.98 13.49 12.16
N ALA A 100 -6.30 13.77 12.17
CA ALA A 100 -6.84 15.12 12.34
C ALA A 100 -6.71 15.66 13.77
N LEU A 101 -6.78 14.80 14.80
CA LEU A 101 -6.63 15.19 16.20
C LEU A 101 -5.18 15.48 16.60
N HIS A 102 -4.20 14.91 15.88
CA HIS A 102 -2.76 15.14 16.09
C HIS A 102 -2.24 16.41 15.40
N ASP A 103 -3.08 17.43 15.25
CA ASP A 103 -2.64 18.76 14.86
C ASP A 103 -1.98 19.47 16.06
N MET A 104 -0.78 20.04 15.85
CA MET A 104 -0.03 20.78 16.88
C MET A 104 -0.88 21.89 17.51
N LEU A 105 -1.79 22.51 16.74
CA LEU A 105 -2.71 23.53 17.25
C LEU A 105 -3.81 22.97 18.15
N LEU A 106 -4.35 21.78 17.85
CA LEU A 106 -5.34 21.13 18.73
C LEU A 106 -4.71 20.63 20.03
N ILE A 107 -3.48 20.12 19.95
CA ILE A 107 -2.73 19.64 21.12
C ILE A 107 -2.43 20.79 22.07
N ILE A 108 -1.93 21.93 21.59
CA ILE A 108 -1.61 23.07 22.46
C ILE A 108 -2.88 23.62 23.12
N LEU A 109 -4.01 23.66 22.41
CA LEU A 109 -5.31 24.06 22.97
C LEU A 109 -5.81 23.10 24.06
N LEU A 110 -5.63 21.78 23.86
CA LEU A 110 -5.99 20.77 24.87
C LEU A 110 -5.16 20.94 26.14
N VAL A 111 -3.85 21.16 26.01
CA VAL A 111 -2.96 21.40 27.16
C VAL A 111 -3.37 22.67 27.91
N CYS A 112 -3.61 23.77 27.20
CA CYS A 112 -4.10 25.00 27.81
C CYS A 112 -5.42 24.79 28.57
N ALA A 113 -6.36 24.03 28.00
CA ALA A 113 -7.63 23.72 28.65
C ALA A 113 -7.41 22.92 29.95
N VAL A 114 -6.55 21.89 29.94
CA VAL A 114 -6.22 21.09 31.13
C VAL A 114 -5.58 21.96 32.22
N VAL A 115 -4.65 22.86 31.85
CA VAL A 115 -4.01 23.78 32.81
C VAL A 115 -5.04 24.75 33.39
N SER A 116 -5.92 25.34 32.57
CA SER A 116 -7.00 26.23 33.03
C SER A 116 -7.95 25.53 34.00
N ILE A 117 -8.29 24.27 33.73
CA ILE A 117 -9.11 23.45 34.64
C ILE A 117 -8.35 23.19 35.95
N GLY A 118 -7.07 22.81 35.87
CA GLY A 118 -6.24 22.56 37.06
C GLY A 118 -6.09 23.79 37.95
N LEU A 119 -5.86 24.97 37.36
CA LEU A 119 -5.80 26.24 38.08
C LEU A 119 -7.15 26.66 38.65
N SER A 120 -8.26 26.38 37.95
CA SER A 120 -9.60 26.64 38.48
C SER A 120 -9.91 25.86 39.76
N PHE A 121 -9.27 24.71 39.97
CA PHE A 121 -9.37 23.93 41.20
C PHE A 121 -8.29 24.25 42.22
N TYR A 122 -7.31 25.10 41.88
CA TYR A 122 -6.28 25.57 42.81
C TYR A 122 -6.77 26.81 43.58
N LYS A 123 -7.28 26.60 44.79
CA LYS A 123 -7.52 27.68 45.76
C LYS A 123 -6.27 27.83 46.65
N PRO A 124 -5.47 28.92 46.52
CA PRO A 124 -4.49 29.22 47.56
C PRO A 124 -5.24 29.56 48.87
N PRO A 125 -4.77 29.09 50.03
CA PRO A 125 -5.31 29.53 51.31
C PRO A 125 -5.09 31.04 51.43
N HIS A 126 -6.19 31.76 51.64
CA HIS A 126 -6.21 33.19 51.97
C HIS A 126 -5.34 33.37 53.22
N GLU A 127 -4.22 34.07 53.11
CA GLU A 127 -3.49 34.56 54.27
C GLU A 127 -4.47 35.39 55.11
N ALA A 128 -4.55 35.04 56.38
CA ALA A 128 -5.47 35.63 57.33
C ALA A 128 -5.31 37.16 57.35
N ASP A 129 -6.44 37.85 57.35
CA ASP A 129 -6.55 39.28 57.61
C ASP A 129 -5.82 39.62 58.92
N HIS A 130 -4.63 40.22 58.83
CA HIS A 130 -4.04 40.94 59.96
C HIS A 130 -4.64 42.34 60.01
N VAL A 131 -5.84 42.44 60.58
CA VAL A 131 -6.36 43.68 61.17
C VAL A 131 -5.65 43.83 62.53
N ASN A 132 -4.74 44.80 62.65
CA ASN A 132 -4.31 45.30 63.96
C ASN A 132 -5.14 46.56 64.27
N GLU A 133 -6.22 46.35 65.03
CA GLU A 133 -6.83 47.39 65.85
C GLU A 133 -6.00 47.52 67.13
N ASP A 134 -5.23 48.60 67.27
CA ASP A 134 -4.70 49.04 68.57
C ASP A 134 -4.72 50.59 68.63
N GLU A 135 -5.92 51.13 68.87
CA GLU A 135 -6.11 52.45 69.45
C GLU A 135 -6.76 52.28 70.83
N ARG A 136 -5.94 52.22 71.90
CA ARG A 136 -6.28 52.70 73.26
C ARG A 136 -5.08 52.60 74.20
N THR A 137 -4.40 53.74 74.40
CA THR A 137 -4.09 54.37 75.71
C THR A 137 -3.46 55.73 75.46
#